data_AF-A0A3C0NEZ7-F1
#
_entry.id   AF-A0A3C0NEZ7-F1
#
_cell.length_a   1.000
_cell.length_b   1.000
_cell.length_c   1.000
_cell.angle_alpha   90.00
_cell.angle_beta   90.00
_cell.angle_gamma   90.00
#
_symmetry.space_group_name_H-M   'P 1'
#
loop_
_entity.id
_entity.type
_entity.pdbx_description
1 polymer ?
#
loop_
_entity_poly.entity_id
_entity_poly.type
_entity_poly.pdbx_seq_one_letter_code
_entity_poly.pdbx_strand_id
1 'polypeptide(L)' 'QTPQGFEVQLLKQCHDQGRDLGWEVTDDAALFERCGLPVKIVEGEETNLKVTTPVDLAIAEF' A
#
# COMPACT_ATOMS: atom_id res chain seq x y z
N GLN A 1 6.24 -0.69 4.22
CA GLN A 1 5.93 -1.92 4.96
C GLN A 1 4.53 -2.38 4.60
N THR A 2 4.35 -3.66 4.35
CA THR A 2 3.06 -4.37 4.16
C THR A 2 2.94 -5.38 5.30
N PRO A 3 1.76 -5.82 5.76
CA PRO A 3 0.47 -5.84 5.05
C PRO A 3 -0.33 -4.54 5.16
N GLN A 4 -1.03 -4.20 4.08
CA GLN A 4 -2.10 -3.21 4.08
C GLN A 4 -3.44 -3.94 4.10
N GLY A 5 -4.39 -3.48 4.92
CA GLY A 5 -5.72 -4.07 5.05
C GLY A 5 -6.80 -3.11 4.59
N PHE A 6 -7.66 -3.55 3.69
CA PHE A 6 -8.76 -2.76 3.14
C PHE A 6 -10.05 -3.57 3.10
N GLU A 7 -11.19 -2.89 3.21
CA GLU A 7 -12.47 -3.53 2.94
C GLU A 7 -12.59 -3.86 1.44
N VAL A 8 -12.87 -5.13 1.14
CA VAL A 8 -12.89 -5.66 -0.24
C VAL A 8 -13.86 -4.92 -1.14
N GLN A 9 -15.02 -4.50 -0.61
CA GLN A 9 -16.02 -3.77 -1.40
C GLN A 9 -15.51 -2.38 -1.80
N LEU A 10 -14.96 -1.63 -0.85
CA LEU A 10 -14.40 -0.29 -1.10
C LEU A 10 -13.19 -0.36 -2.03
N LEU A 11 -12.32 -1.36 -1.85
CA LEU A 11 -11.16 -1.57 -2.71
C LEU A 11 -11.57 -1.76 -4.17
N LYS A 12 -12.58 -2.59 -4.44
CA LYS A 12 -13.09 -2.82 -5.79
C LYS A 12 -13.68 -1.55 -6.40
N GLN A 13 -14.54 -0.84 -5.65
CA GLN A 13 -15.15 0.42 -6.12
C GLN A 13 -14.10 1.46 -6.49
N CYS A 14 -13.06 1.59 -5.66
CA CYS A 14 -11.95 2.50 -5.92
C CYS A 14 -11.13 2.14 -7.15
N HIS A 15 -10.85 0.84 -7.34
CA HIS A 15 -10.14 0.36 -8.53
C HIS A 15 -10.96 0.60 -9.81
N ASP A 16 -12.28 0.41 -9.75
CA ASP A 16 -13.18 0.68 -10.87
C ASP A 16 -13.17 2.18 -11.21
N GLN A 17 -13.37 3.05 -10.21
CA GLN A 17 -13.33 4.50 -10.38
C GLN A 17 -11.96 5.00 -10.88
N GLY A 18 -10.86 4.44 -10.36
CA GLY A 18 -9.51 4.79 -10.77
C GLY A 18 -9.22 4.41 -12.23
N ARG A 19 -9.73 3.26 -12.71
CA ARG A 19 -9.63 2.88 -14.12
C ARG A 19 -10.46 3.80 -15.01
N ASP A 20 -11.69 4.11 -14.62
CA ASP A 20 -12.57 4.97 -15.40
C ASP A 20 -12.04 6.40 -15.53
N LEU A 21 -11.34 6.89 -14.50
CA LEU A 21 -10.76 8.23 -14.46
C LEU A 21 -9.28 8.28 -14.89
N GLY A 22 -8.68 7.13 -15.25
CA GLY A 22 -7.28 7.05 -15.71
C GLY A 22 -6.26 7.44 -14.64
N TRP A 23 -6.49 7.07 -13.38
CA TRP A 23 -5.57 7.37 -12.29
C TRP A 23 -4.32 6.48 -12.31
N GLU A 24 -3.16 7.11 -12.24
CA GLU A 24 -1.92 6.44 -11.89
C GLU A 24 -1.66 6.59 -10.38
N VAL A 25 -1.67 5.46 -9.68
CA VAL A 25 -1.40 5.33 -8.24
C VAL A 25 -0.40 4.20 -8.02
N THR A 26 0.45 4.35 -7.00
CA THR A 26 1.57 3.43 -6.76
C THR A 26 1.23 2.29 -5.80
N ASP A 27 0.19 2.45 -4.98
CA ASP A 27 -0.32 1.45 -4.04
C ASP A 27 -1.80 1.70 -3.72
N ASP A 28 -2.40 0.77 -2.97
CA ASP A 28 -3.83 0.81 -2.61
C ASP A 28 -4.14 1.91 -1.58
N ALA A 29 -3.17 2.36 -0.77
CA ALA A 29 -3.36 3.47 0.16
C ALA A 29 -3.53 4.79 -0.62
N ALA A 30 -2.66 5.04 -1.61
CA ALA A 30 -2.77 6.18 -2.52
C ALA A 30 -4.07 6.14 -3.35
N LEU A 31 -4.55 4.95 -3.69
CA LEU A 31 -5.85 4.77 -4.33
C LEU A 31 -7.01 5.20 -3.41
N PHE A 32 -6.99 4.77 -2.15
CA PHE A 32 -8.03 5.12 -1.16
C PHE A 32 -8.04 6.62 -0.85
N GLU A 33 -6.86 7.25 -0.74
CA GLU A 33 -6.74 8.70 -0.58
C GLU A 33 -7.38 9.44 -1.75
N ARG A 34 -7.14 8.98 -2.99
CA ARG A 34 -7.76 9.56 -4.19
C ARG A 34 -9.27 9.34 -4.26
N CYS A 35 -9.79 8.25 -3.72
CA CYS A 35 -11.23 8.04 -3.54
C CYS A 35 -11.85 8.91 -2.45
N GLY A 36 -11.06 9.69 -1.70
CA GLY A 36 -11.53 10.43 -0.53
C GLY A 36 -11.89 9.54 0.65
N LEU A 37 -11.38 8.30 0.67
CA LEU A 37 -11.59 7.37 1.78
C LEU A 37 -10.50 7.57 2.84
N PRO A 38 -10.85 7.45 4.13
CA PRO A 38 -9.88 7.60 5.21
C PRO A 38 -8.87 6.44 5.20
N VAL A 39 -7.58 6.78 5.22
CA VAL A 39 -6.48 5.83 5.42
C VAL A 39 -5.87 6.08 6.81
N LYS A 40 -5.68 5.01 7.58
CA LYS A 40 -5.03 5.08 8.90
C LYS A 40 -3.65 4.44 8.82
N ILE A 41 -2.63 5.20 9.20
CA ILE A 41 -1.27 4.67 9.36
C ILE A 41 -1.18 3.98 10.72
N VAL A 42 -0.72 2.72 10.70
CA VAL A 42 -0.34 1.98 11.90
C VAL A 42 1.17 1.92 11.92
N GLU A 43 1.79 2.26 13.06
CA GLU A 43 3.25 2.13 13.20
C GLU A 43 3.64 0.67 12.96
N GLY A 44 4.50 0.47 11.98
CA GLY A 44 5.05 -0.83 11.65
C GLY A 44 6.38 -1.06 12.37
N GLU A 45 6.77 -2.32 12.49
CA GLU A 45 8.09 -2.69 12.99
C GLU A 45 9.18 -2.42 11.92
N GLU A 46 10.28 -1.78 12.32
CA GLU A 46 11.43 -1.49 11.45
C GLU A 46 12.03 -2.75 10.78
N THR A 47 11.81 -3.92 11.38
CA THR A 47 12.28 -5.23 10.92
C THR A 47 11.53 -5.77 9.70
N ASN A 48 10.36 -5.22 9.35
CA ASN A 48 9.60 -5.63 8.17
C ASN A 48 10.06 -4.81 6.95
N LEU A 49 11.32 -5.01 6.64
CA LEU A 49 12.05 -4.35 5.58
C LEU A 49 11.64 -4.94 4.23
N LYS A 50 11.40 -4.07 3.25
CA LYS A 50 11.28 -4.50 1.86
C LYS A 50 12.69 -4.72 1.31
N VAL A 51 13.08 -5.98 1.09
CA VAL A 51 14.39 -6.31 0.48
C VAL A 51 14.38 -5.91 -0.99
N THR A 52 15.12 -4.86 -1.34
CA THR A 52 15.21 -4.31 -2.69
C THR A 52 16.65 -4.20 -3.21
N THR A 53 17.64 -4.27 -2.31
CA THR A 53 19.07 -4.19 -2.60
C THR A 53 19.85 -5.33 -1.92
N PRO A 54 21.09 -5.62 -2.33
CA PRO A 54 21.93 -6.61 -1.65
C PRO A 54 22.27 -6.26 -0.20
N VAL A 55 22.27 -4.97 0.16
CA VAL A 55 22.50 -4.51 1.53
C VAL A 55 21.28 -4.84 2.40
N ASP A 56 20.07 -4.69 1.86
CA ASP A 56 18.83 -5.02 2.58
C ASP A 56 18.78 -6.51 2.95
N LEU A 57 19.35 -7.39 2.12
CA LEU A 57 19.42 -8.82 2.37
C LEU A 57 20.30 -9.14 3.60
N ALA A 58 21.48 -8.52 3.70
CA ALA A 58 22.39 -8.73 4.82
C ALA A 58 21.80 -8.24 6.16
N ILE A 59 20.93 -7.24 6.12
CA ILE A 59 20.22 -6.72 7.30
C ILE A 59 19.06 -7.64 7.71
N ALA A 60 18.38 -8.26 6.75
CA ALA A 60 17.24 -9.17 7.00
C ALA A 60 17.66 -10.56 7.51
N GLU A 61 18.91 -10.97 7.32
CA GLU A 61 19.45 -12.26 7.78
C GLU A 61 19.86 -12.28 9.27
N PHE A 62 19.91 -11.12 9.93
CA PHE A 62 20.28 -10.95 11.35
C PHE A 62 19.04 -10.82 12.25
#